data_AF-A0A8W8NXH3-F1
#
_entry.id   AF-A0A8W8NXH3-F1
#
_cell.length_a   1.000
_cell.length_b   1.000
_cell.length_c   1.000
_cell.angle_alpha   90.00
_cell.angle_beta   90.00
_cell.angle_gamma   90.00
#
_symmetry.space_group_name_H-M   'P 1'
#
loop_
_entity.id
_entity.type
_entity.pdbx_description
1 polymer ?
#
loop_
_entity_poly.entity_id
_entity_poly.type
_entity_poly.pdbx_seq_one_letter_code
_entity_poly.pdbx_strand_id
1 'polypeptide(L)'
;MSLSKYGSTVETTNLARLARIILGPCTDVLQDVLKKNMNPSVLPGKVKTFLAKFKKSPFTKEQEKIVYTGKYSDFDITLLYILFRNICTFPQHSHKWGNAPNPGDRSESANIERIRLLRNKYQGHHSSISISSSDFHQEWQAIFDIVKELEMYLGTCTVYQEEVKKITQCCMDPEQEAKYIEKLLDLNKKLDDISVKIENTCVCKKRKELFDREVTRWKEDDKVFLETHNFPAMFNKVVDKPYVTFVGVPGSGKSVTARHIALKLQEEGYDILPIKDICEIETHCNPEILQVFVIDDVVGVLGLDESEFNKLCKYESIIKKPEMKETKVLMTCREVVYRNEYLTNTFLSESANVVKLHSDENLLTEEDKCNMLTMYDLDKKLLSSIDLSLTSKMFPFLCKLYKKEFRNYGASFFMTPYPCILDEMDKMKQRNKIQYASLVLLMFNDSKLSESFLDDDRSSNRSSSFQGKKISVLKRCKVDRETDNFRFIDALSDMEGTYTNKFDSEYTFIHDSMFEIVACHFGRQFPELMIQYMSSDYFANYIKVDGNESENRISENEESTEPTNDKFTTII
;
A
#
# COMPACT_ATOMS: atom_id res chain seq x y z
N MET A 1 -16.38 -39.25 50.00
CA MET A 1 -16.87 -37.86 49.95
C MET A 1 -16.35 -37.25 48.67
N SER A 2 -17.22 -36.95 47.70
CA SER A 2 -16.81 -36.31 46.44
C SER A 2 -16.49 -34.84 46.71
N LEU A 3 -15.26 -34.39 46.41
CA LEU A 3 -14.95 -32.97 46.41
C LEU A 3 -15.89 -32.26 45.41
N SER A 4 -16.50 -31.18 45.88
CA SER A 4 -17.31 -30.27 45.06
C SER A 4 -16.58 -29.93 43.76
N LYS A 5 -17.32 -29.86 42.63
CA LYS A 5 -16.82 -29.39 41.32
C LYS A 5 -16.31 -27.94 41.35
N TYR A 6 -16.45 -27.26 42.49
CA TYR A 6 -16.04 -25.89 42.78
C TYR A 6 -15.05 -25.80 43.96
N GLY A 7 -14.48 -26.92 44.40
CA GLY A 7 -13.45 -26.93 45.46
C GLY A 7 -12.09 -26.46 44.94
N SER A 8 -11.30 -25.80 45.80
CA SER A 8 -9.91 -25.46 45.49
C SER A 8 -9.09 -26.72 45.17
N THR A 9 -8.37 -26.69 44.05
CA THR A 9 -7.42 -27.73 43.64
C THR A 9 -5.98 -27.22 43.81
N VAL A 10 -5.01 -28.14 43.81
CA VAL A 10 -3.59 -27.78 43.89
C VAL A 10 -3.22 -26.80 42.75
N GLU A 11 -3.80 -27.00 41.57
CA GLU A 11 -3.56 -26.18 40.39
C GLU A 11 -4.19 -24.79 40.48
N THR A 12 -5.36 -24.63 41.12
CA THR A 12 -5.96 -23.31 41.39
C THR A 12 -5.15 -22.58 42.46
N THR A 13 -4.70 -23.29 43.50
CA THR A 13 -3.82 -22.74 44.54
C THR A 13 -2.49 -22.26 43.94
N ASN A 14 -1.91 -23.02 43.01
CA ASN A 14 -0.67 -22.63 42.33
C ASN A 14 -0.84 -21.35 41.52
N LEU A 15 -1.97 -21.19 40.83
CA LEU A 15 -2.28 -19.95 40.10
C LEU A 15 -2.43 -18.77 41.06
N ALA A 16 -3.13 -18.97 42.19
CA ALA A 16 -3.27 -17.95 43.23
C ALA A 16 -1.91 -17.55 43.85
N ARG A 17 -1.01 -18.51 44.09
CA ARG A 17 0.37 -18.23 44.55
C ARG A 17 1.13 -17.39 43.53
N LEU A 18 1.07 -17.77 42.25
CA LEU A 18 1.72 -17.03 41.18
C LEU A 18 1.16 -15.61 41.08
N ALA A 19 -0.16 -15.45 41.16
CA ALA A 19 -0.82 -14.15 41.19
C ALA A 19 -0.37 -13.29 42.38
N ARG A 20 -0.26 -13.88 43.58
CA ARG A 20 0.23 -13.20 44.78
C ARG A 20 1.68 -12.77 44.66
N ILE A 21 2.53 -13.60 44.04
CA ILE A 21 3.94 -13.27 43.79
C ILE A 21 4.05 -12.09 42.80
N ILE A 22 3.31 -12.15 41.69
CA ILE A 22 3.31 -11.10 40.67
C ILE A 22 2.78 -9.80 41.28
N LEU A 23 1.63 -9.83 41.97
CA LEU A 23 0.99 -8.62 42.49
C LEU A 23 1.68 -8.04 43.73
N GLY A 24 2.44 -8.83 44.48
CA GLY A 24 3.19 -8.40 45.66
C GLY A 24 4.68 -8.23 45.34
N PRO A 25 5.56 -9.19 45.68
CA PRO A 25 7.01 -9.04 45.58
C PRO A 25 7.54 -8.51 44.24
N CYS A 26 6.96 -8.94 43.10
CA CYS A 26 7.37 -8.42 41.79
C CYS A 26 6.96 -6.95 41.60
N THR A 27 5.76 -6.56 42.04
CA THR A 27 5.35 -5.15 42.01
C THR A 27 6.23 -4.33 42.95
N ASP A 28 6.47 -4.81 44.17
CA ASP A 28 7.20 -4.07 45.20
C ASP A 28 8.65 -3.82 44.79
N VAL A 29 9.34 -4.84 44.23
CA VAL A 29 10.72 -4.66 43.73
C VAL A 29 10.76 -3.66 42.57
N LEU A 30 9.74 -3.65 41.69
CA LEU A 30 9.64 -2.67 40.62
C LEU A 30 9.38 -1.25 41.16
N GLN A 31 8.57 -1.10 42.21
CA GLN A 31 8.36 0.21 42.85
C GLN A 31 9.67 0.77 43.42
N ASP A 32 10.50 -0.07 44.04
CA ASP A 32 11.79 0.34 44.57
C ASP A 32 12.82 0.61 43.47
N VAL A 33 12.80 -0.15 42.38
CA VAL A 33 13.60 0.14 41.17
C VAL A 33 13.23 1.51 40.61
N LEU A 34 11.93 1.83 40.54
CA LEU A 34 11.48 3.16 40.11
C LEU A 34 11.95 4.25 41.07
N LYS A 35 11.86 4.01 42.39
CA LYS A 35 12.31 4.95 43.43
C LYS A 35 13.80 5.25 43.36
N LYS A 36 14.62 4.24 43.04
CA LYS A 36 16.06 4.40 42.82
C LYS A 36 16.38 5.25 41.58
N ASN A 37 15.57 5.14 40.53
CA ASN A 37 15.78 5.85 39.26
C ASN A 37 15.14 7.24 39.21
N MET A 38 14.08 7.47 39.99
CA MET A 38 13.31 8.71 39.93
C MET A 38 12.78 9.08 41.30
N ASN A 39 13.21 10.23 41.81
CA ASN A 39 12.67 10.81 43.03
C ASN A 39 11.17 11.10 42.84
N PRO A 40 10.29 10.65 43.78
CA PRO A 40 8.85 10.87 43.68
C PRO A 40 8.42 12.32 43.43
N SER A 41 9.16 13.29 43.96
CA SER A 41 8.88 14.73 43.77
C SER A 41 9.02 15.20 42.31
N VAL A 42 9.85 14.51 41.51
CA VAL A 42 10.16 14.89 40.12
C VAL A 42 9.18 14.24 39.13
N LEU A 43 8.52 13.16 39.54
CA LEU A 43 7.63 12.38 38.68
C LEU A 43 6.48 13.22 38.08
N PRO A 44 5.70 14.01 38.85
CA PRO A 44 4.65 14.87 38.29
C PRO A 44 5.12 15.79 37.17
N GLY A 45 6.28 16.42 37.34
CA GLY A 45 6.85 17.33 36.35
C GLY A 45 7.29 16.62 35.07
N LYS A 46 7.92 15.45 35.19
CA LYS A 46 8.31 14.61 34.05
C LYS A 46 7.09 14.08 33.31
N VAL A 47 6.07 13.63 34.02
CA VAL A 47 4.81 13.15 33.43
C VAL A 47 4.09 14.29 32.72
N LYS A 48 3.98 15.48 33.32
CA LYS A 48 3.38 16.65 32.66
C LYS A 48 4.12 17.04 31.38
N THR A 49 5.45 17.04 31.41
CA THR A 49 6.29 17.32 30.23
C THR A 49 6.13 16.26 29.14
N PHE A 50 6.03 15.00 29.55
CA PHE A 50 5.77 13.88 28.65
C PHE A 50 4.38 14.02 28.02
N LEU A 51 3.33 14.24 28.81
CA LEU A 51 1.95 14.41 28.35
C LEU A 51 1.76 15.59 27.41
N ALA A 52 2.47 16.70 27.61
CA ALA A 52 2.44 17.85 26.70
C ALA A 52 2.85 17.51 25.25
N LYS A 53 3.55 16.39 25.04
CA LYS A 53 3.96 15.90 23.70
C LYS A 53 2.94 14.95 23.05
N PHE A 54 1.81 14.66 23.71
CA PHE A 54 0.78 13.75 23.21
C PHE A 54 -0.61 14.40 23.21
N LYS A 55 -1.38 14.20 22.13
CA LYS A 55 -2.77 14.68 22.04
C LYS A 55 -3.73 13.88 22.94
N LYS A 56 -3.37 12.65 23.32
CA LYS A 56 -4.12 11.77 24.25
C LYS A 56 -3.14 11.10 25.21
N SER A 57 -3.49 11.04 26.49
CA SER A 57 -2.66 10.46 27.55
C SER A 57 -2.58 8.94 27.44
N PRO A 58 -1.40 8.32 27.60
CA PRO A 58 -1.27 6.86 27.73
C PRO A 58 -1.66 6.35 29.12
N PHE A 59 -2.04 7.24 30.04
CA PHE A 59 -2.58 6.89 31.34
C PHE A 59 -4.11 6.97 31.32
N THR A 60 -4.80 6.15 32.12
CA THR A 60 -6.21 6.42 32.46
C THR A 60 -6.31 7.64 33.38
N LYS A 61 -7.49 8.24 33.51
CA LYS A 61 -7.72 9.38 34.43
C LYS A 61 -7.36 9.01 35.87
N GLU A 62 -7.64 7.79 36.28
CA GLU A 62 -7.29 7.25 37.60
C GLU A 62 -5.78 7.10 37.75
N GLN A 63 -5.09 6.58 36.74
CA GLN A 63 -3.63 6.44 36.75
C GLN A 63 -2.96 7.82 36.81
N GLU A 64 -3.43 8.81 36.06
CA GLU A 64 -2.91 10.18 36.17
C GLU A 64 -3.07 10.72 37.60
N LYS A 65 -4.26 10.57 38.18
CA LYS A 65 -4.54 11.01 39.55
C LYS A 65 -3.58 10.35 40.54
N ILE A 66 -3.35 9.04 40.40
CA ILE A 66 -2.42 8.28 41.23
C ILE A 66 -0.97 8.73 41.01
N VAL A 67 -0.54 8.95 39.77
CA VAL A 67 0.80 9.45 39.45
C VAL A 67 1.06 10.81 40.10
N TYR A 68 0.07 11.71 40.08
CA TYR A 68 0.18 13.03 40.71
C TYR A 68 0.23 12.99 42.25
N THR A 69 -0.17 11.90 42.91
CA THR A 69 0.04 11.76 44.37
C THR A 69 1.50 11.53 44.73
N GLY A 70 2.31 11.03 43.79
CA GLY A 70 3.72 10.68 44.01
C GLY A 70 3.91 9.47 44.94
N LYS A 71 2.86 8.71 45.27
CA LYS A 71 2.94 7.52 46.14
C LYS A 71 3.18 6.27 45.31
N TYR A 72 4.44 5.84 45.21
CA TYR A 72 4.80 4.69 44.37
C TYR A 72 4.17 3.38 44.86
N SER A 73 3.83 3.27 46.15
CA SER A 73 3.09 2.14 46.73
C SER A 73 1.74 1.87 46.04
N ASP A 74 1.17 2.90 45.41
CA ASP A 74 -0.14 2.81 44.75
C ASP A 74 0.00 2.37 43.28
N PHE A 75 1.24 2.17 42.79
CA PHE A 75 1.49 1.89 41.37
C PHE A 75 1.49 0.38 41.12
N ASP A 76 0.64 -0.05 40.19
CA ASP A 76 0.62 -1.42 39.71
C ASP A 76 1.69 -1.68 38.62
N ILE A 77 1.91 -2.94 38.26
CA ILE A 77 2.89 -3.34 37.22
C ILE A 77 2.63 -2.62 35.88
N THR A 78 1.37 -2.40 35.53
CA THR A 78 1.00 -1.69 34.29
C THR A 78 1.53 -0.27 34.30
N LEU A 79 1.24 0.47 35.37
CA LEU A 79 1.68 1.84 35.52
C LEU A 79 3.21 1.93 35.61
N LEU A 80 3.82 1.05 36.40
CA LEU A 80 5.28 0.94 36.52
C LEU A 80 5.93 0.72 35.16
N TYR A 81 5.42 -0.21 34.35
CA TYR A 81 5.94 -0.49 33.01
C TYR A 81 5.82 0.73 32.08
N ILE A 82 4.69 1.44 32.09
CA ILE A 82 4.50 2.66 31.29
C ILE A 82 5.56 3.72 31.69
N LEU A 83 5.80 3.89 32.99
CA LEU A 83 6.79 4.83 33.50
C LEU A 83 8.22 4.43 33.13
N PHE A 84 8.56 3.14 33.22
CA PHE A 84 9.89 2.64 32.84
C PHE A 84 10.18 2.81 31.35
N ARG A 85 9.22 2.44 30.51
CA ARG A 85 9.36 2.50 29.05
C ARG A 85 9.47 3.93 28.52
N ASN A 86 8.71 4.86 29.10
CA ASN A 86 8.48 6.16 28.48
C ASN A 86 9.10 7.35 29.23
N ILE A 87 9.33 7.23 30.54
CA ILE A 87 9.76 8.36 31.38
C ILE A 87 11.13 8.11 32.00
N CYS A 88 11.43 6.87 32.36
CA CYS A 88 12.75 6.50 32.87
C CYS A 88 13.79 6.44 31.75
N THR A 89 15.05 6.67 32.13
CA THR A 89 16.20 6.68 31.21
C THR A 89 16.89 5.32 31.10
N PHE A 90 16.14 4.22 31.25
CA PHE A 90 16.70 2.87 31.11
C PHE A 90 17.18 2.61 29.68
N PRO A 91 18.41 2.09 29.49
CA PRO A 91 18.82 1.53 28.21
C PRO A 91 17.88 0.38 27.83
N GLN A 92 17.39 0.40 26.59
CA GLN A 92 16.55 -0.69 26.09
C GLN A 92 17.39 -1.96 25.93
N HIS A 93 16.84 -3.11 26.29
CA HIS A 93 17.42 -4.39 25.95
C HIS A 93 17.50 -4.56 24.42
N SER A 94 18.34 -5.49 23.97
CA SER A 94 18.68 -5.70 22.53
C SER A 94 17.48 -5.84 21.59
N HIS A 95 16.37 -6.42 22.06
CA HIS A 95 15.14 -6.62 21.28
C HIS A 95 14.11 -5.50 21.40
N LYS A 96 14.40 -4.42 22.15
CA LYS A 96 13.50 -3.28 22.42
C LYS A 96 12.24 -3.67 23.22
N TRP A 97 11.70 -2.68 23.96
CA TRP A 97 10.48 -2.82 24.74
C TRP A 97 9.32 -3.40 23.92
N GLY A 98 8.55 -4.30 24.53
CA GLY A 98 7.40 -4.96 23.91
C GLY A 98 7.71 -6.34 23.33
N ASN A 99 8.98 -6.68 23.12
CA ASN A 99 9.42 -7.97 22.58
C ASN A 99 10.08 -8.85 23.66
N ALA A 100 10.00 -10.17 23.49
CA ALA A 100 10.68 -11.11 24.37
C ALA A 100 12.20 -10.85 24.44
N PRO A 101 12.76 -10.59 25.62
CA PRO A 101 14.21 -10.43 25.77
C PRO A 101 14.97 -11.72 25.44
N ASN A 102 16.25 -11.59 25.06
CA ASN A 102 17.11 -12.75 24.90
C ASN A 102 17.21 -13.53 26.23
N PRO A 103 17.10 -14.87 26.26
CA PRO A 103 17.18 -15.66 27.50
C PRO A 103 18.44 -15.42 28.34
N GLY A 104 19.55 -14.98 27.73
CA GLY A 104 20.80 -14.63 28.40
C GLY A 104 20.87 -13.21 28.98
N ASP A 105 20.00 -12.29 28.54
CA ASP A 105 20.06 -10.87 28.89
C ASP A 105 19.61 -10.63 30.34
N ARG A 106 20.51 -10.17 31.21
CA ARG A 106 20.24 -9.90 32.64
C ARG A 106 20.07 -8.42 32.97
N SER A 107 19.88 -7.57 31.96
CA SER A 107 19.66 -6.14 32.18
C SER A 107 18.34 -5.87 32.91
N GLU A 108 18.25 -4.72 33.59
CA GLU A 108 17.04 -4.32 34.31
C GLU A 108 15.85 -4.20 33.35
N SER A 109 16.08 -3.66 32.15
CA SER A 109 15.04 -3.54 31.14
C SER A 109 14.53 -4.91 30.66
N ALA A 110 15.42 -5.88 30.47
CA ALA A 110 15.03 -7.26 30.15
C ALA A 110 14.20 -7.89 31.28
N ASN A 111 14.59 -7.68 32.54
CA ASN A 111 13.89 -8.21 33.70
C ASN A 111 12.52 -7.57 33.92
N ILE A 112 12.40 -6.25 33.72
CA ILE A 112 11.12 -5.52 33.72
C ILE A 112 10.20 -6.08 32.63
N GLU A 113 10.72 -6.32 31.42
CA GLU A 113 9.93 -6.88 30.31
C GLU A 113 9.50 -8.33 30.61
N ARG A 114 10.35 -9.16 31.23
CA ARG A 114 9.95 -10.51 31.65
C ARG A 114 8.82 -10.50 32.67
N ILE A 115 8.85 -9.62 33.68
CA ILE A 115 7.74 -9.48 34.64
C ILE A 115 6.45 -9.09 33.91
N ARG A 116 6.51 -8.17 32.94
CA ARG A 116 5.36 -7.82 32.10
C ARG A 116 4.83 -9.04 31.33
N LEU A 117 5.71 -9.81 30.69
CA LEU A 117 5.33 -10.99 29.91
C LEU A 117 4.71 -12.09 30.78
N LEU A 118 5.30 -12.36 31.95
CA LEU A 118 4.77 -13.29 32.95
C LEU A 118 3.37 -12.88 33.40
N ARG A 119 3.23 -11.59 33.74
CA ARG A 119 1.94 -10.99 34.10
C ARG A 119 0.93 -11.18 32.96
N ASN A 120 1.31 -10.89 31.71
CA ASN A 120 0.43 -11.04 30.55
C ASN A 120 0.07 -12.51 30.27
N LYS A 121 1.01 -13.45 30.42
CA LYS A 121 0.81 -14.88 30.16
C LYS A 121 -0.32 -15.48 30.99
N TYR A 122 -0.43 -15.04 32.24
CA TYR A 122 -1.44 -15.53 33.18
C TYR A 122 -2.66 -14.62 33.30
N GLN A 123 -2.74 -13.55 32.49
CA GLN A 123 -3.90 -12.66 32.39
C GLN A 123 -4.66 -12.87 31.06
N GLY A 124 -5.99 -13.05 31.13
CA GLY A 124 -6.91 -12.85 30.00
C GLY A 124 -7.12 -13.99 28.99
N HIS A 125 -6.25 -15.00 28.89
CA HIS A 125 -6.37 -16.05 27.85
C HIS A 125 -6.33 -17.51 28.33
N HIS A 126 -6.17 -17.76 29.63
CA HIS A 126 -6.23 -19.13 30.12
C HIS A 126 -7.70 -19.57 30.23
N SER A 127 -8.14 -20.44 29.33
CA SER A 127 -9.48 -21.08 29.37
C SER A 127 -9.68 -21.97 30.62
N SER A 128 -8.61 -22.22 31.37
CA SER A 128 -8.62 -22.93 32.65
C SER A 128 -8.04 -22.04 33.75
N ILE A 129 -8.82 -21.81 34.81
CA ILE A 129 -8.39 -21.12 36.05
C ILE A 129 -7.49 -22.09 36.84
N SER A 130 -6.39 -22.56 36.26
CA SER A 130 -5.52 -23.57 36.87
C SER A 130 -4.16 -23.64 36.18
N ILE A 131 -3.10 -23.91 36.94
CA ILE A 131 -1.73 -24.16 36.43
C ILE A 131 -1.17 -25.45 37.02
N SER A 132 -0.54 -26.28 36.18
CA SER A 132 0.08 -27.52 36.64
C SER A 132 1.23 -27.26 37.63
N SER A 133 1.53 -28.22 38.51
CA SER A 133 2.64 -28.08 39.46
C SER A 133 4.01 -27.95 38.79
N SER A 134 4.21 -28.58 37.62
CA SER A 134 5.45 -28.47 36.85
C SER A 134 5.62 -27.08 36.25
N ASP A 135 4.57 -26.53 35.65
CA ASP A 135 4.62 -25.19 35.06
C ASP A 135 4.78 -24.15 36.16
N PHE A 136 4.05 -24.28 37.26
CA PHE A 136 4.23 -23.42 38.43
C PHE A 136 5.67 -23.40 38.93
N HIS A 137 6.33 -24.55 39.03
CA HIS A 137 7.71 -24.61 39.49
C HIS A 137 8.68 -23.89 38.54
N GLN A 138 8.49 -24.04 37.22
CA GLN A 138 9.30 -23.36 36.21
C GLN A 138 9.11 -21.84 36.27
N GLU A 139 7.87 -21.37 36.32
CA GLU A 139 7.57 -19.93 36.39
C GLU A 139 8.04 -19.31 37.70
N TRP A 140 7.86 -20.02 38.81
CA TRP A 140 8.35 -19.59 40.11
C TRP A 140 9.88 -19.43 40.09
N GLN A 141 10.60 -20.40 39.54
CA GLN A 141 12.06 -20.33 39.47
C GLN A 141 12.51 -19.15 38.59
N ALA A 142 11.85 -18.92 37.46
CA ALA A 142 12.13 -17.77 36.60
C ALA A 142 11.88 -16.43 37.32
N ILE A 143 10.76 -16.32 38.05
CA ILE A 143 10.45 -15.13 38.85
C ILE A 143 11.49 -14.92 39.95
N PHE A 144 11.87 -15.99 40.64
CA PHE A 144 12.86 -15.93 41.71
C PHE A 144 14.19 -15.36 41.20
N ASP A 145 14.66 -15.82 40.04
CA ASP A 145 15.89 -15.33 39.42
C ASP A 145 15.77 -13.86 38.99
N ILE A 146 14.63 -13.47 38.39
CA ILE A 146 14.37 -12.08 38.01
C ILE A 146 14.37 -11.14 39.22
N VAL A 147 13.67 -11.53 40.30
CA VAL A 147 13.59 -10.74 41.53
C VAL A 147 14.97 -10.59 42.15
N LYS A 148 15.75 -11.67 42.20
CA LYS A 148 17.12 -11.65 42.71
C LYS A 148 18.02 -10.70 41.92
N GLU A 149 17.92 -10.69 40.58
CA GLU A 149 18.69 -9.79 39.73
C GLU A 149 18.30 -8.32 39.92
N LEU A 150 17.00 -8.02 40.06
CA LEU A 150 16.53 -6.67 40.37
C LEU A 150 16.94 -6.22 41.78
N GLU A 151 16.95 -7.13 42.75
CA GLU A 151 17.46 -6.91 44.10
C GLU A 151 18.95 -6.58 44.12
N MET A 152 19.75 -7.33 43.36
CA MET A 152 21.16 -7.03 43.15
C MET A 152 21.35 -5.62 42.56
N TYR A 153 20.52 -5.23 41.60
CA TYR A 153 20.51 -3.87 41.07
C TYR A 153 20.19 -2.83 42.16
N LEU A 154 19.26 -3.10 43.07
CA LEU A 154 18.93 -2.21 44.19
C LEU A 154 20.06 -2.11 45.21
N GLY A 155 20.85 -3.17 45.39
CA GLY A 155 21.89 -3.28 46.41
C GLY A 155 21.41 -3.95 47.70
N THR A 156 20.23 -4.57 47.67
CA THR A 156 19.65 -5.38 48.76
C THR A 156 19.67 -6.83 48.31
N CYS A 157 20.08 -7.79 49.13
CA CYS A 157 20.28 -9.16 48.64
C CYS A 157 19.25 -10.19 49.12
N THR A 158 18.21 -9.83 49.89
CA THR A 158 17.36 -10.84 50.57
C THR A 158 15.96 -10.39 50.99
N VAL A 159 15.38 -9.31 50.46
CA VAL A 159 14.05 -8.84 50.91
C VAL A 159 12.95 -9.54 50.11
N TYR A 160 12.90 -9.31 48.81
CA TYR A 160 11.82 -9.78 47.94
C TYR A 160 11.97 -11.25 47.58
N GLN A 161 13.20 -11.75 47.36
CA GLN A 161 13.40 -13.17 47.09
C GLN A 161 12.95 -14.06 48.26
N GLU A 162 13.06 -13.60 49.51
CA GLU A 162 12.57 -14.34 50.68
C GLU A 162 11.06 -14.31 50.79
N GLU A 163 10.41 -13.19 50.45
CA GLU A 163 8.95 -13.12 50.35
C GLU A 163 8.40 -14.06 49.24
N VAL A 164 9.09 -14.14 48.10
CA VAL A 164 8.75 -15.11 47.03
C VAL A 164 8.80 -16.55 47.55
N LYS A 165 9.82 -16.92 48.35
CA LYS A 165 9.89 -18.25 48.98
C LYS A 165 8.79 -18.47 50.03
N LYS A 166 8.47 -17.47 50.84
CA LYS A 166 7.41 -17.58 51.85
C LYS A 166 6.04 -17.86 51.23
N ILE A 167 5.73 -17.20 50.10
CA ILE A 167 4.44 -17.37 49.42
C ILE A 167 4.27 -18.80 48.87
N THR A 168 5.34 -19.49 48.47
CA THR A 168 5.23 -20.88 48.01
C THR A 168 5.03 -21.88 49.14
N GLN A 169 5.49 -21.55 50.34
CA GLN A 169 5.44 -22.41 51.52
C GLN A 169 4.19 -22.19 52.39
N CYS A 170 3.47 -21.07 52.21
CA CYS A 170 2.29 -20.79 53.03
C CYS A 170 1.07 -21.64 52.62
N CYS A 171 0.23 -21.95 53.61
CA CYS A 171 -1.13 -22.39 53.35
C CYS A 171 -1.91 -21.23 52.74
N MET A 172 -2.78 -21.53 51.78
CA MET A 172 -3.65 -20.55 51.14
C MET A 172 -5.09 -20.85 51.54
N ASP A 173 -5.80 -19.81 51.96
CA ASP A 173 -7.22 -19.89 52.24
C ASP A 173 -8.01 -19.74 50.93
N PRO A 174 -9.04 -20.56 50.67
CA PRO A 174 -9.81 -20.51 49.42
C PRO A 174 -10.41 -19.14 49.06
N GLU A 175 -10.80 -18.31 50.05
CA GLU A 175 -11.33 -16.96 49.76
C GLU A 175 -10.21 -16.01 49.31
N GLN A 176 -9.01 -16.16 49.89
CA GLN A 176 -7.84 -15.40 49.46
C GLN A 176 -7.38 -15.83 48.07
N GLU A 177 -7.47 -17.12 47.72
CA GLU A 177 -7.15 -17.62 46.38
C GLU A 177 -8.01 -16.94 45.31
N ALA A 178 -9.33 -16.92 45.51
CA ALA A 178 -10.27 -16.28 44.59
C ALA A 178 -9.96 -14.78 44.43
N LYS A 179 -9.67 -14.07 45.53
CA LYS A 179 -9.35 -12.63 45.51
C LYS A 179 -8.11 -12.29 44.70
N TYR A 180 -7.03 -13.07 44.83
CA TYR A 180 -5.80 -12.83 44.06
C TYR A 180 -5.98 -13.15 42.58
N ILE A 181 -6.72 -14.22 42.27
CA ILE A 181 -7.05 -14.59 40.88
C ILE A 181 -7.92 -13.50 40.24
N GLU A 182 -8.98 -13.05 40.92
CA GLU A 182 -9.87 -11.99 40.44
C GLU A 182 -9.09 -10.68 40.22
N LYS A 183 -8.24 -10.27 41.17
CA LYS A 183 -7.41 -9.06 41.04
C LYS A 183 -6.41 -9.16 39.89
N LEU A 184 -5.90 -10.36 39.61
CA LEU A 184 -5.05 -10.60 38.46
C LEU A 184 -5.83 -10.49 37.15
N LEU A 185 -7.09 -10.93 37.10
CA LEU A 185 -7.96 -10.86 35.93
C LEU A 185 -8.55 -9.45 35.65
N ASP A 186 -8.85 -8.65 36.68
CA ASP A 186 -9.47 -7.30 36.53
C ASP A 186 -8.51 -6.25 35.91
N LEU A 187 -7.19 -6.48 35.98
CA LEU A 187 -6.18 -5.65 35.30
C LEU A 187 -6.34 -5.63 33.76
N ASN A 188 -7.08 -6.58 33.18
CA ASN A 188 -7.30 -6.76 31.75
C ASN A 188 -8.01 -5.55 31.08
N LYS A 189 -9.05 -4.99 31.71
CA LYS A 189 -9.82 -3.87 31.14
C LYS A 189 -9.00 -2.60 30.90
N LYS A 190 -7.90 -2.41 31.63
CA LYS A 190 -7.09 -1.17 31.57
C LYS A 190 -5.92 -1.27 30.58
N LEU A 191 -5.51 -2.47 30.17
CA LEU A 191 -4.28 -2.72 29.40
C LEU A 191 -4.50 -2.80 27.89
N ASP A 192 -5.55 -3.49 27.46
CA ASP A 192 -5.93 -3.55 26.05
C ASP A 192 -6.19 -2.14 25.52
N ASP A 193 -6.83 -1.34 26.36
CA ASP A 193 -7.11 0.07 26.10
C ASP A 193 -5.85 0.93 25.95
N ILE A 194 -4.74 0.62 26.63
CA ILE A 194 -3.50 1.42 26.58
C ILE A 194 -2.55 0.91 25.50
N SER A 195 -2.37 -0.40 25.36
CA SER A 195 -1.44 -0.98 24.37
C SER A 195 -1.93 -0.74 22.95
N VAL A 196 -3.24 -0.91 22.68
CA VAL A 196 -3.88 -0.57 21.41
C VAL A 196 -3.77 0.93 21.15
N LYS A 197 -3.97 1.79 22.16
CA LYS A 197 -3.81 3.25 22.00
C LYS A 197 -2.37 3.63 21.67
N ILE A 198 -1.34 3.03 22.28
CA ILE A 198 0.07 3.36 22.03
C ILE A 198 0.53 2.87 20.66
N GLU A 199 0.17 1.66 20.25
CA GLU A 199 0.53 1.12 18.94
C GLU A 199 -0.17 1.90 17.81
N ASN A 200 -1.47 2.15 17.93
CA ASN A 200 -2.21 2.95 16.95
C ASN A 200 -1.66 4.39 16.90
N THR A 201 -1.30 5.00 18.03
CA THR A 201 -0.74 6.37 18.02
C THR A 201 0.64 6.43 17.36
N CYS A 202 1.53 5.46 17.59
CA CYS A 202 2.85 5.42 16.98
C CYS A 202 2.79 5.16 15.47
N VAL A 203 1.91 4.26 15.04
CA VAL A 203 1.68 3.94 13.61
C VAL A 203 1.05 5.15 12.91
N CYS A 204 0.02 5.77 13.49
CA CYS A 204 -0.61 6.96 12.92
C CYS A 204 0.34 8.16 12.79
N LYS A 205 1.27 8.37 13.75
CA LYS A 205 2.26 9.46 13.65
C LYS A 205 3.22 9.27 12.48
N LYS A 206 3.82 8.08 12.33
CA LYS A 206 4.73 7.80 11.20
C LYS A 206 4.02 7.88 9.85
N ARG A 207 2.74 7.47 9.81
CA ARG A 207 1.94 7.49 8.58
C ARG A 207 1.52 8.90 8.20
N LYS A 208 1.18 9.76 9.18
CA LYS A 208 0.93 11.18 8.92
C LYS A 208 2.15 11.91 8.37
N GLU A 209 3.36 11.66 8.90
CA GLU A 209 4.61 12.20 8.33
C GLU A 209 4.89 11.72 6.90
N LEU A 210 4.42 10.52 6.52
CA LEU A 210 4.48 10.04 5.14
C LEU A 210 3.50 10.80 4.25
N PHE A 211 2.25 10.98 4.70
CA PHE A 211 1.23 11.77 3.99
C PHE A 211 1.68 13.21 3.78
N ASP A 212 2.20 13.89 4.80
CA ASP A 212 2.66 15.28 4.70
C ASP A 212 3.80 15.42 3.66
N ARG A 213 4.73 14.46 3.60
CA ARG A 213 5.79 14.45 2.58
C ARG A 213 5.24 14.23 1.17
N GLU A 214 4.25 13.36 1.03
CA GLU A 214 3.61 13.09 -0.25
C GLU A 214 2.81 14.30 -0.74
N VAL A 215 2.01 14.91 0.12
CA VAL A 215 1.28 16.16 -0.17
C VAL A 215 2.23 17.31 -0.51
N THR A 216 3.39 17.38 0.15
CA THR A 216 4.42 18.38 -0.21
C THR A 216 4.92 18.19 -1.64
N ARG A 217 5.15 16.95 -2.08
CA ARG A 217 5.51 16.66 -3.48
C ARG A 217 4.37 17.01 -4.43
N TRP A 218 3.13 16.74 -4.04
CA TRP A 218 1.97 17.13 -4.85
C TRP A 218 1.95 18.63 -5.08
N LYS A 219 2.18 19.45 -4.06
CA LYS A 219 2.29 20.92 -4.21
C LYS A 219 3.40 21.37 -5.14
N GLU A 220 4.50 20.63 -5.22
CA GLU A 220 5.59 20.94 -6.16
C GLU A 220 5.20 20.59 -7.60
N ASP A 221 4.62 19.40 -7.81
CA ASP A 221 4.09 18.97 -9.11
C ASP A 221 2.93 19.85 -9.60
N ASP A 222 2.13 20.39 -8.68
CA ASP A 222 0.94 21.20 -8.97
C ASP A 222 1.25 22.59 -9.55
N LYS A 223 2.49 23.08 -9.39
CA LYS A 223 2.89 24.40 -9.90
C LYS A 223 2.74 24.56 -11.41
N VAL A 224 2.80 23.45 -12.14
CA VAL A 224 2.63 23.39 -13.60
C VAL A 224 1.27 22.80 -14.00
N PHE A 225 0.36 22.64 -13.04
CA PHE A 225 -0.99 22.19 -13.32
C PHE A 225 -1.78 23.26 -14.06
N LEU A 226 -2.54 22.83 -15.06
CA LEU A 226 -3.45 23.68 -15.81
C LEU A 226 -4.89 23.25 -15.53
N GLU A 227 -5.68 24.17 -14.99
CA GLU A 227 -7.13 24.01 -14.92
C GLU A 227 -7.73 24.13 -16.32
N THR A 228 -8.35 23.05 -16.79
CA THR A 228 -8.98 23.00 -18.12
C THR A 228 -10.31 23.74 -18.13
N HIS A 229 -10.85 24.00 -19.32
CA HIS A 229 -12.13 24.72 -19.49
C HIS A 229 -13.29 24.17 -18.62
N ASN A 230 -13.37 22.85 -18.42
CA ASN A 230 -14.43 22.22 -17.61
C ASN A 230 -14.00 21.89 -16.16
N PHE A 231 -12.84 22.36 -15.72
CA PHE A 231 -12.38 22.17 -14.34
C PHE A 231 -13.38 22.66 -13.28
N PRO A 232 -14.04 23.84 -13.43
CA PRO A 232 -15.01 24.30 -12.44
C PRO A 232 -16.16 23.32 -12.22
N ALA A 233 -16.65 22.65 -13.27
CA ALA A 233 -17.71 21.66 -13.16
C ALA A 233 -17.23 20.41 -12.41
N MET A 234 -15.99 19.95 -12.68
CA MET A 234 -15.38 18.84 -11.96
C MET A 234 -15.19 19.15 -10.47
N PHE A 235 -14.72 20.36 -10.15
CA PHE A 235 -14.53 20.81 -8.77
C PHE A 235 -15.87 20.88 -8.01
N ASN A 236 -16.89 21.52 -8.59
CA ASN A 236 -18.21 21.61 -7.98
C ASN A 236 -18.81 20.22 -7.71
N LYS A 237 -18.62 19.26 -8.62
CA LYS A 237 -19.07 17.88 -8.43
C LYS A 237 -18.42 17.22 -7.20
N VAL A 238 -17.15 17.49 -6.95
CA VAL A 238 -16.45 17.01 -5.73
C VAL A 238 -16.97 17.69 -4.47
N VAL A 239 -17.22 19.00 -4.53
CA VAL A 239 -17.79 19.76 -3.40
C VAL A 239 -19.18 19.23 -3.02
N ASP A 240 -20.00 18.84 -4.00
CA ASP A 240 -21.38 18.39 -3.76
C ASP A 240 -21.50 16.91 -3.34
N LYS A 241 -20.50 16.08 -3.66
CA LYS A 241 -20.59 14.62 -3.47
C LYS A 241 -19.64 14.10 -2.39
N PRO A 242 -20.02 13.07 -1.62
CA PRO A 242 -19.14 12.47 -0.60
C PRO A 242 -17.96 11.73 -1.23
N TYR A 243 -18.11 11.25 -2.47
CA TYR A 243 -17.03 10.63 -3.21
C TYR A 243 -17.14 10.95 -4.70
N VAL A 244 -15.99 10.95 -5.38
CA VAL A 244 -15.91 11.08 -6.84
C VAL A 244 -14.84 10.16 -7.39
N THR A 245 -15.19 9.45 -8.48
CA THR A 245 -14.25 8.59 -9.22
C THR A 245 -13.85 9.27 -10.54
N PHE A 246 -12.57 9.53 -10.72
CA PHE A 246 -11.98 10.03 -11.96
C PHE A 246 -11.57 8.88 -12.86
N VAL A 247 -12.17 8.82 -14.06
CA VAL A 247 -11.97 7.75 -15.03
C VAL A 247 -11.25 8.29 -16.26
N GLY A 248 -10.22 7.58 -16.72
CA GLY A 248 -9.55 7.89 -17.99
C GLY A 248 -8.43 6.92 -18.32
N VAL A 249 -7.90 7.03 -19.53
CA VAL A 249 -6.74 6.22 -19.97
C VAL A 249 -5.46 6.55 -19.18
N PRO A 250 -4.43 5.69 -19.18
CA PRO A 250 -3.13 6.02 -18.59
C PRO A 250 -2.56 7.34 -19.13
N GLY A 251 -1.94 8.17 -18.27
CA GLY A 251 -1.35 9.44 -18.69
C GLY A 251 -2.33 10.59 -18.99
N SER A 252 -3.64 10.39 -18.85
CA SER A 252 -4.64 11.44 -19.14
C SER A 252 -4.73 12.56 -18.09
N GLY A 253 -4.04 12.43 -16.96
CA GLY A 253 -4.07 13.41 -15.88
C GLY A 253 -5.00 13.08 -14.70
N LYS A 254 -5.74 11.97 -14.72
CA LYS A 254 -6.70 11.59 -13.64
C LYS A 254 -6.16 11.73 -12.21
N SER A 255 -5.00 11.18 -11.89
CA SER A 255 -4.37 11.32 -10.58
C SER A 255 -3.96 12.75 -10.28
N VAL A 256 -3.47 13.49 -11.27
CA VAL A 256 -3.06 14.88 -11.09
C VAL A 256 -4.27 15.77 -10.83
N THR A 257 -5.37 15.58 -11.57
CA THR A 257 -6.63 16.29 -11.35
C THR A 257 -7.20 16.02 -9.96
N ALA A 258 -7.24 14.75 -9.51
CA ALA A 258 -7.72 14.41 -8.17
C ALA A 258 -6.87 15.06 -7.06
N ARG A 259 -5.54 15.05 -7.22
CA ARG A 259 -4.60 15.68 -6.28
C ARG A 259 -4.74 17.20 -6.26
N HIS A 260 -4.86 17.84 -7.42
CA HIS A 260 -5.07 19.29 -7.51
C HIS A 260 -6.37 19.71 -6.82
N ILE A 261 -7.46 18.96 -7.03
CA ILE A 261 -8.73 19.20 -6.32
C ILE A 261 -8.56 19.01 -4.80
N ALA A 262 -7.84 17.97 -4.36
CA ALA A 262 -7.53 17.79 -2.94
C ALA A 262 -6.72 18.95 -2.35
N LEU A 263 -5.77 19.52 -3.11
CA LEU A 263 -5.00 20.70 -2.72
C LEU A 263 -5.89 21.95 -2.60
N LYS A 264 -6.85 22.15 -3.52
CA LYS A 264 -7.85 23.23 -3.39
C LYS A 264 -8.74 23.05 -2.16
N LEU A 265 -9.22 21.82 -1.91
CA LEU A 265 -9.97 21.52 -0.68
C LEU A 265 -9.14 21.79 0.58
N GLN A 266 -7.82 21.59 0.54
CA GLN A 266 -6.95 21.93 1.66
C GLN A 266 -6.95 23.42 1.98
N GLU A 267 -7.11 24.30 0.99
CA GLU A 267 -7.29 25.74 1.22
C GLU A 267 -8.61 26.05 1.95
N GLU A 268 -9.62 25.19 1.77
CA GLU A 268 -10.90 25.22 2.48
C GLU A 268 -10.84 24.54 3.88
N GLY A 269 -9.66 24.08 4.30
CA GLY A 269 -9.43 23.52 5.64
C GLY A 269 -9.42 21.99 5.71
N TYR A 270 -9.43 21.29 4.57
CA TYR A 270 -9.34 19.83 4.53
C TYR A 270 -7.91 19.31 4.80
N ASP A 271 -7.80 18.29 5.63
CA ASP A 271 -6.60 17.46 5.79
C ASP A 271 -6.58 16.41 4.66
N ILE A 272 -5.50 16.37 3.89
CA ILE A 272 -5.35 15.45 2.75
C ILE A 272 -4.73 14.15 3.23
N LEU A 273 -5.35 13.02 2.91
CA LEU A 273 -4.87 11.69 3.24
C LEU A 273 -4.65 10.86 1.96
N PRO A 274 -3.41 10.83 1.43
CA PRO A 274 -3.04 9.94 0.34
C PRO A 274 -2.97 8.50 0.84
N ILE A 275 -4.00 7.69 0.57
CA ILE A 275 -4.05 6.30 1.01
C ILE A 275 -3.70 5.36 -0.14
N LYS A 276 -3.12 4.20 0.19
CA LYS A 276 -2.79 3.17 -0.80
C LYS A 276 -3.80 2.03 -0.80
N ASP A 277 -4.33 1.71 0.38
CA ASP A 277 -5.38 0.71 0.56
C ASP A 277 -6.60 1.39 1.22
N ILE A 278 -7.79 1.04 0.76
CA ILE A 278 -9.05 1.61 1.26
C ILE A 278 -9.25 1.37 2.76
N CYS A 279 -8.70 0.29 3.31
CA CYS A 279 -8.84 -0.04 4.73
C CYS A 279 -8.18 1.02 5.64
N GLU A 280 -7.27 1.84 5.11
CA GLU A 280 -6.64 2.95 5.84
C GLU A 280 -7.63 4.03 6.28
N ILE A 281 -8.83 4.11 5.66
CA ILE A 281 -9.89 5.03 6.06
C ILE A 281 -10.27 4.80 7.53
N GLU A 282 -10.44 3.55 7.97
CA GLU A 282 -10.81 3.25 9.38
C GLU A 282 -9.72 3.70 10.36
N THR A 283 -8.46 3.61 9.94
CA THR A 283 -7.32 3.91 10.80
C THR A 283 -7.09 5.42 10.94
N HIS A 284 -7.43 6.20 9.92
CA HIS A 284 -7.06 7.61 9.83
C HIS A 284 -8.25 8.58 9.78
N CYS A 285 -9.48 8.09 9.66
CA CYS A 285 -10.67 8.92 9.77
C CYS A 285 -10.71 9.59 11.15
N ASN A 286 -10.88 10.91 11.15
CA ASN A 286 -11.05 11.72 12.33
C ASN A 286 -12.32 12.56 12.20
N PRO A 287 -13.36 12.24 12.97
CA PRO A 287 -14.60 13.00 13.07
C PRO A 287 -14.48 14.49 13.35
N GLU A 288 -13.38 14.95 13.93
CA GLU A 288 -13.23 16.34 14.34
C GLU A 288 -12.60 17.23 13.25
N ILE A 289 -12.20 16.65 12.10
CA ILE A 289 -11.41 17.34 11.08
C ILE A 289 -12.04 17.10 9.71
N LEU A 290 -12.08 18.14 8.87
CA LEU A 290 -12.43 18.01 7.46
C LEU A 290 -11.35 17.18 6.76
N GLN A 291 -11.72 16.10 6.09
CA GLN A 291 -10.74 15.17 5.52
C GLN A 291 -11.08 14.82 4.08
N VAL A 292 -10.05 14.75 3.24
CA VAL A 292 -10.13 14.23 1.88
C VAL A 292 -9.17 13.06 1.70
N PHE A 293 -9.74 11.88 1.48
CA PHE A 293 -8.98 10.67 1.14
C PHE A 293 -8.78 10.62 -0.36
N VAL A 294 -7.55 10.34 -0.80
CA VAL A 294 -7.22 10.21 -2.21
C VAL A 294 -6.57 8.84 -2.44
N ILE A 295 -7.13 8.05 -3.37
CA ILE A 295 -6.63 6.73 -3.74
C ILE A 295 -6.51 6.59 -5.26
N ASP A 296 -5.32 6.24 -5.72
CA ASP A 296 -5.01 6.08 -7.14
C ASP A 296 -5.21 4.64 -7.61
N ASP A 297 -5.76 4.49 -8.82
CA ASP A 297 -6.01 3.23 -9.54
C ASP A 297 -6.68 2.17 -8.62
N VAL A 298 -7.79 2.56 -7.99
CA VAL A 298 -8.45 1.87 -6.84
C VAL A 298 -8.88 0.42 -7.09
N VAL A 299 -9.01 0.03 -8.36
CA VAL A 299 -9.47 -1.31 -8.78
C VAL A 299 -8.49 -1.98 -9.75
N GLY A 300 -7.25 -1.48 -9.82
CA GLY A 300 -6.17 -2.10 -10.60
C GLY A 300 -5.59 -1.25 -11.72
N VAL A 301 -4.43 -1.71 -12.19
CA VAL A 301 -3.54 -0.98 -13.11
C VAL A 301 -3.64 -1.54 -14.53
N LEU A 302 -3.48 -2.85 -14.73
CA LEU A 302 -3.57 -3.43 -16.08
C LEU A 302 -4.94 -4.06 -16.36
N GLY A 303 -5.72 -4.35 -15.33
CA GLY A 303 -7.04 -4.98 -15.43
C GLY A 303 -7.75 -4.83 -14.09
N LEU A 304 -8.93 -5.42 -13.98
CA LEU A 304 -9.67 -5.46 -12.73
C LEU A 304 -8.93 -6.34 -11.71
N ASP A 305 -8.49 -5.76 -10.60
CA ASP A 305 -8.06 -6.52 -9.43
C ASP A 305 -9.29 -6.85 -8.59
N GLU A 306 -9.77 -8.09 -8.71
CA GLU A 306 -10.93 -8.56 -7.95
C GLU A 306 -10.72 -8.48 -6.43
N SER A 307 -9.48 -8.61 -5.94
CA SER A 307 -9.21 -8.52 -4.51
C SER A 307 -9.42 -7.10 -4.01
N GLU A 308 -8.85 -6.12 -4.71
CA GLU A 308 -9.02 -4.70 -4.38
C GLU A 308 -10.47 -4.25 -4.56
N PHE A 309 -11.14 -4.71 -5.63
CA PHE A 309 -12.57 -4.43 -5.83
C PHE A 309 -13.44 -5.01 -4.71
N ASN A 310 -13.23 -6.27 -4.32
CA ASN A 310 -13.97 -6.89 -3.23
C ASN A 310 -13.70 -6.22 -1.88
N LYS A 311 -12.48 -5.74 -1.63
CA LYS A 311 -12.18 -4.91 -0.45
C LYS A 311 -12.99 -3.62 -0.52
N LEU A 312 -12.92 -2.90 -1.63
CA LEU A 312 -13.60 -1.62 -1.82
C LEU A 312 -15.12 -1.72 -1.61
N CYS A 313 -15.77 -2.78 -2.09
CA CYS A 313 -17.20 -3.04 -1.87
C CYS A 313 -17.58 -3.14 -0.40
N LYS A 314 -16.70 -3.64 0.48
CA LYS A 314 -16.96 -3.68 1.94
C LYS A 314 -17.06 -2.28 2.55
N TYR A 315 -16.46 -1.29 1.91
CA TYR A 315 -16.43 0.11 2.33
C TYR A 315 -17.50 0.97 1.65
N GLU A 316 -18.35 0.40 0.77
CA GLU A 316 -19.35 1.16 0.01
C GLU A 316 -20.25 2.03 0.91
N SER A 317 -20.74 1.48 2.03
CA SER A 317 -21.62 2.20 2.95
C SER A 317 -20.93 3.42 3.56
N ILE A 318 -19.66 3.27 3.95
CA ILE A 318 -18.82 4.32 4.52
C ILE A 318 -18.47 5.38 3.47
N ILE A 319 -18.21 4.98 2.23
CA ILE A 319 -17.88 5.91 1.13
C ILE A 319 -19.10 6.71 0.69
N LYS A 320 -20.27 6.06 0.55
CA LYS A 320 -21.53 6.73 0.15
C LYS A 320 -22.07 7.65 1.23
N LYS A 321 -21.96 7.22 2.49
CA LYS A 321 -22.49 7.92 3.65
C LYS A 321 -21.45 7.86 4.76
N PRO A 322 -20.38 8.65 4.65
CA PRO A 322 -19.41 8.74 5.72
C PRO A 322 -20.15 9.17 6.99
N GLU A 323 -19.79 8.58 8.14
CA GLU A 323 -20.36 8.95 9.45
C GLU A 323 -20.21 10.47 9.70
N MET A 324 -19.24 11.08 9.02
CA MET A 324 -18.94 12.51 8.99
C MET A 324 -19.41 13.12 7.67
N LYS A 325 -20.31 14.10 7.74
CA LYS A 325 -20.94 14.67 6.55
C LYS A 325 -19.97 15.38 5.62
N GLU A 326 -18.87 15.91 6.14
CA GLU A 326 -17.94 16.70 5.33
C GLU A 326 -16.77 15.90 4.73
N THR A 327 -16.56 14.62 5.10
CA THR A 327 -15.45 13.80 4.58
C THR A 327 -15.63 13.49 3.09
N LYS A 328 -14.54 13.59 2.32
CA LYS A 328 -14.50 13.35 0.87
C LYS A 328 -13.61 12.16 0.53
N VAL A 329 -14.00 11.37 -0.46
CA VAL A 329 -13.17 10.28 -1.03
C VAL A 329 -13.00 10.47 -2.53
N LEU A 330 -11.77 10.75 -2.97
CA LEU A 330 -11.40 10.88 -4.37
C LEU A 330 -10.70 9.60 -4.82
N MET A 331 -11.21 8.99 -5.88
CA MET A 331 -10.67 7.76 -6.43
C MET A 331 -10.28 7.98 -7.87
N THR A 332 -9.23 7.30 -8.35
CA THR A 332 -8.99 7.19 -9.79
C THR A 332 -9.17 5.76 -10.27
N CYS A 333 -9.67 5.62 -11.49
CA CYS A 333 -9.86 4.33 -12.15
C CYS A 333 -9.46 4.45 -13.62
N ARG A 334 -8.90 3.39 -14.18
CA ARG A 334 -8.60 3.34 -15.61
C ARG A 334 -9.86 3.05 -16.41
N GLU A 335 -9.97 3.63 -17.59
CA GLU A 335 -11.16 3.47 -18.42
C GLU A 335 -11.44 2.01 -18.78
N VAL A 336 -10.41 1.22 -19.09
CA VAL A 336 -10.56 -0.22 -19.36
C VAL A 336 -11.13 -0.99 -18.18
N VAL A 337 -10.63 -0.70 -16.98
CA VAL A 337 -11.12 -1.34 -15.75
C VAL A 337 -12.55 -0.89 -15.47
N TYR A 338 -12.84 0.40 -15.63
CA TYR A 338 -14.18 0.98 -15.43
C TYR A 338 -15.25 0.35 -16.35
N ARG A 339 -14.89 -0.06 -17.56
CA ARG A 339 -15.81 -0.71 -18.53
C ARG A 339 -16.11 -2.17 -18.19
N ASN A 340 -15.37 -2.77 -17.27
CA ASN A 340 -15.56 -4.16 -16.90
C ASN A 340 -16.98 -4.40 -16.35
N GLU A 341 -17.61 -5.49 -16.79
CA GLU A 341 -18.99 -5.84 -16.43
C GLU A 341 -19.20 -5.94 -14.91
N TYR A 342 -18.21 -6.40 -14.15
CA TYR A 342 -18.30 -6.51 -12.68
C TYR A 342 -18.48 -5.15 -11.98
N LEU A 343 -18.06 -4.05 -12.61
CA LEU A 343 -18.26 -2.70 -12.08
C LEU A 343 -19.62 -2.11 -12.47
N THR A 344 -20.32 -2.73 -13.42
CA THR A 344 -21.64 -2.28 -13.86
C THR A 344 -22.64 -2.44 -12.71
N ASN A 345 -23.43 -1.39 -12.45
CA ASN A 345 -24.38 -1.31 -11.33
C ASN A 345 -23.76 -1.25 -9.93
N THR A 346 -22.46 -0.98 -9.82
CA THR A 346 -21.80 -0.71 -8.55
C THR A 346 -21.78 0.79 -8.26
N PHE A 347 -21.45 1.18 -7.03
CA PHE A 347 -21.31 2.59 -6.66
C PHE A 347 -20.23 3.33 -7.48
N LEU A 348 -19.20 2.62 -7.93
CA LEU A 348 -18.17 3.20 -8.79
C LEU A 348 -18.71 3.64 -10.15
N SER A 349 -19.83 3.08 -10.61
CA SER A 349 -20.45 3.38 -11.89
C SER A 349 -21.58 4.42 -11.82
N GLU A 350 -21.86 4.98 -10.64
CA GLU A 350 -22.89 6.00 -10.45
C GLU A 350 -22.51 7.30 -11.18
N SER A 351 -23.18 7.60 -12.30
CA SER A 351 -22.87 8.76 -13.16
C SER A 351 -22.82 10.11 -12.43
N ALA A 352 -23.61 10.25 -11.36
CA ALA A 352 -23.62 11.42 -10.49
C ALA A 352 -22.29 11.63 -9.71
N ASN A 353 -21.48 10.58 -9.55
CA ASN A 353 -20.22 10.58 -8.78
C ASN A 353 -19.01 10.22 -9.67
N VAL A 354 -19.18 10.12 -10.99
CA VAL A 354 -18.09 9.80 -11.92
C VAL A 354 -17.73 11.00 -12.77
N VAL A 355 -16.43 11.24 -12.94
CA VAL A 355 -15.86 12.21 -13.89
C VAL A 355 -15.04 11.44 -14.91
N LYS A 356 -15.49 11.40 -16.16
CA LYS A 356 -14.75 10.79 -17.27
C LYS A 356 -13.94 11.86 -17.98
N LEU A 357 -12.61 11.79 -17.96
CA LEU A 357 -11.76 12.81 -18.57
C LEU A 357 -11.82 12.84 -20.10
N HIS A 358 -12.31 11.77 -20.73
CA HIS A 358 -12.47 11.67 -22.18
C HIS A 358 -13.93 11.67 -22.64
N SER A 359 -14.86 12.16 -21.81
CA SER A 359 -16.22 12.50 -22.27
C SER A 359 -16.22 13.81 -23.05
N ASP A 360 -17.22 14.01 -23.91
CA ASP A 360 -17.34 15.20 -24.76
C ASP A 360 -17.21 16.53 -23.98
N GLU A 361 -17.77 16.59 -22.77
CA GLU A 361 -17.71 17.77 -21.90
C GLU A 361 -16.35 18.02 -21.26
N ASN A 362 -15.50 17.00 -21.12
CA ASN A 362 -14.21 17.08 -20.40
C ASN A 362 -13.01 16.95 -21.33
N LEU A 363 -13.24 16.61 -22.61
CA LEU A 363 -12.19 16.42 -23.59
C LEU A 363 -11.39 17.72 -23.75
N LEU A 364 -10.06 17.61 -23.74
CA LEU A 364 -9.18 18.77 -23.89
C LEU A 364 -9.46 19.48 -25.20
N THR A 365 -9.79 20.76 -25.10
CA THR A 365 -9.93 21.65 -26.25
C THR A 365 -8.55 21.97 -26.84
N GLU A 366 -8.55 22.49 -28.06
CA GLU A 366 -7.35 23.00 -28.72
C GLU A 366 -6.66 24.10 -27.89
N GLU A 367 -7.46 24.93 -27.22
CA GLU A 367 -6.99 25.96 -26.30
C GLU A 367 -6.34 25.36 -25.05
N ASP A 368 -6.98 24.36 -24.41
CA ASP A 368 -6.40 23.64 -23.27
C ASP A 368 -5.03 23.05 -23.65
N LYS A 369 -4.94 22.40 -24.82
CA LYS A 369 -3.69 21.78 -25.30
C LYS A 369 -2.60 22.82 -25.54
N CYS A 370 -2.92 23.93 -26.19
CA CYS A 370 -1.97 25.03 -26.42
C CYS A 370 -1.47 25.65 -25.11
N ASN A 371 -2.35 25.79 -24.13
CA ASN A 371 -2.00 26.31 -22.81
C ASN A 371 -1.13 25.30 -22.04
N MET A 372 -1.39 24.00 -22.15
CA MET A 372 -0.53 22.96 -21.57
C MET A 372 0.88 22.98 -22.15
N LEU A 373 1.04 23.10 -23.48
CA LEU A 373 2.36 23.24 -24.10
C LEU A 373 3.13 24.42 -23.49
N THR A 374 2.44 25.54 -23.26
CA THR A 374 3.03 26.76 -22.68
C THR A 374 3.49 26.53 -21.23
N MET A 375 2.70 25.81 -20.42
CA MET A 375 3.04 25.49 -19.03
C MET A 375 4.33 24.66 -18.90
N TYR A 376 4.68 23.90 -19.95
CA TYR A 376 5.91 23.10 -20.01
C TYR A 376 7.02 23.76 -20.86
N ASP A 377 6.93 25.07 -21.13
CA ASP A 377 7.89 25.83 -21.95
C ASP A 377 8.12 25.25 -23.35
N LEU A 378 7.07 24.68 -23.95
CA LEU A 378 7.10 24.11 -25.30
C LEU A 378 6.58 25.12 -26.33
N ASP A 379 7.16 25.11 -27.53
CA ASP A 379 6.74 26.00 -28.62
C ASP A 379 5.33 25.63 -29.09
N LYS A 380 4.40 26.58 -29.10
CA LYS A 380 3.04 26.40 -29.62
C LYS A 380 3.02 26.02 -31.10
N LYS A 381 4.06 26.37 -31.86
CA LYS A 381 4.20 26.01 -33.27
C LYS A 381 4.62 24.56 -33.49
N LEU A 382 4.93 23.82 -32.42
CA LEU A 382 5.30 22.42 -32.49
C LEU A 382 4.17 21.54 -33.06
N LEU A 383 2.91 21.94 -32.82
CA LEU A 383 1.73 21.24 -33.30
C LEU A 383 0.85 22.20 -34.09
N SER A 384 0.53 21.85 -35.33
CA SER A 384 -0.51 22.55 -36.10
C SER A 384 -1.91 22.25 -35.54
N SER A 385 -2.93 22.98 -36.00
CA SER A 385 -4.32 22.68 -35.63
C SER A 385 -4.76 21.28 -36.04
N ILE A 386 -4.21 20.74 -37.14
CA ILE A 386 -4.48 19.37 -37.57
C ILE A 386 -3.82 18.39 -36.59
N ASP A 387 -2.56 18.65 -36.23
CA ASP A 387 -1.81 17.81 -35.30
C ASP A 387 -2.50 17.72 -33.95
N LEU A 388 -2.92 18.86 -33.38
CA LEU A 388 -3.60 18.90 -32.10
C LEU A 388 -4.85 18.00 -32.07
N SER A 389 -5.62 17.92 -33.17
CA SER A 389 -6.78 17.02 -33.25
C SER A 389 -6.43 15.52 -33.21
N LEU A 390 -5.22 15.16 -33.64
CA LEU A 390 -4.73 13.78 -33.73
C LEU A 390 -3.95 13.34 -32.47
N THR A 391 -3.71 14.25 -31.53
CA THR A 391 -2.92 13.96 -30.33
C THR A 391 -3.50 12.80 -29.52
N SER A 392 -2.58 12.01 -28.95
CA SER A 392 -2.92 10.91 -28.06
C SER A 392 -3.73 11.40 -26.84
N LYS A 393 -4.64 10.56 -26.35
CA LYS A 393 -5.36 10.78 -25.08
C LYS A 393 -4.44 10.93 -23.86
N MET A 394 -3.14 10.59 -24.00
CA MET A 394 -2.07 10.78 -23.02
C MET A 394 -1.42 12.17 -23.06
N PHE A 395 -1.95 13.09 -23.87
CA PHE A 395 -1.36 14.40 -24.18
C PHE A 395 -0.79 15.17 -22.96
N PRO A 396 -1.49 15.27 -21.81
CA PRO A 396 -0.95 15.96 -20.63
C PRO A 396 0.38 15.36 -20.14
N PHE A 397 0.46 14.02 -20.13
CA PHE A 397 1.68 13.32 -19.73
C PHE A 397 2.80 13.47 -20.76
N LEU A 398 2.45 13.50 -22.06
CA LEU A 398 3.44 13.71 -23.13
C LEU A 398 4.06 15.11 -23.08
N CYS A 399 3.30 16.14 -22.71
CA CYS A 399 3.85 17.47 -22.46
C CYS A 399 4.91 17.45 -21.35
N LYS A 400 4.65 16.74 -20.24
CA LYS A 400 5.62 16.57 -19.14
C LYS A 400 6.87 15.78 -19.55
N LEU A 401 6.73 14.82 -20.47
CA LEU A 401 7.84 13.97 -20.92
C LEU A 401 8.68 14.61 -22.02
N TYR A 402 8.13 15.51 -22.84
CA TYR A 402 8.81 16.08 -23.99
C TYR A 402 9.99 16.95 -23.56
N LYS A 403 11.20 16.40 -23.71
CA LYS A 403 12.49 17.00 -23.32
C LYS A 403 13.41 17.11 -24.53
N LYS A 404 14.61 17.68 -24.32
CA LYS A 404 15.63 17.84 -25.37
C LYS A 404 15.90 16.55 -26.15
N GLU A 405 15.89 15.41 -25.48
CA GLU A 405 16.11 14.07 -26.05
C GLU A 405 15.05 13.65 -27.08
N PHE A 406 13.83 14.19 -26.99
CA PHE A 406 12.73 13.84 -27.89
C PHE A 406 12.45 14.88 -28.98
N ARG A 407 13.28 15.93 -29.08
CA ARG A 407 13.09 17.02 -30.06
C ARG A 407 13.08 16.54 -31.50
N ASN A 408 13.87 15.51 -31.81
CA ASN A 408 13.99 14.95 -33.15
C ASN A 408 12.68 14.30 -33.65
N TYR A 409 11.78 13.92 -32.75
CA TYR A 409 10.47 13.36 -33.12
C TYR A 409 9.43 14.44 -33.46
N GLY A 410 9.66 15.70 -33.09
CA GLY A 410 8.74 16.80 -33.38
C GLY A 410 7.29 16.51 -32.94
N ALA A 411 6.33 16.81 -33.82
CA ALA A 411 4.89 16.59 -33.60
C ALA A 411 4.51 15.11 -33.40
N SER A 412 5.21 14.19 -34.07
CA SER A 412 4.89 12.75 -34.06
C SER A 412 4.93 12.15 -32.64
N PHE A 413 5.75 12.71 -31.75
CA PHE A 413 5.83 12.29 -30.35
C PHE A 413 4.48 12.39 -29.62
N PHE A 414 3.68 13.39 -29.95
CA PHE A 414 2.38 13.63 -29.30
C PHE A 414 1.26 12.75 -29.88
N MET A 415 1.46 12.17 -31.07
CA MET A 415 0.55 11.20 -31.68
C MET A 415 0.90 9.79 -31.23
N THR A 416 2.18 9.44 -31.35
CA THR A 416 2.73 8.13 -31.03
C THR A 416 4.09 8.30 -30.36
N PRO A 417 4.16 8.26 -29.01
CA PRO A 417 5.40 8.45 -28.26
C PRO A 417 6.29 7.20 -28.31
N TYR A 418 6.79 6.86 -29.50
CA TYR A 418 7.57 5.66 -29.81
C TYR A 418 8.63 5.29 -28.75
N PRO A 419 9.56 6.18 -28.35
CA PRO A 419 10.59 5.83 -27.38
C PRO A 419 10.03 5.51 -25.99
N CYS A 420 8.92 6.14 -25.59
CA CYS A 420 8.27 5.86 -24.31
C CYS A 420 7.58 4.49 -24.33
N ILE A 421 6.95 4.14 -25.45
CA ILE A 421 6.29 2.84 -25.61
C ILE A 421 7.33 1.72 -25.60
N LEU A 422 8.50 1.91 -26.22
CA LEU A 422 9.60 0.92 -26.16
C LEU A 422 10.08 0.66 -24.74
N ASP A 423 10.29 1.69 -23.92
CA ASP A 423 10.66 1.55 -22.52
C ASP A 423 9.58 0.79 -21.70
N GLU A 424 8.31 1.05 -21.99
CA GLU A 424 7.21 0.29 -21.39
C GLU A 424 7.16 -1.18 -21.87
N MET A 425 7.51 -1.46 -23.13
CA MET A 425 7.63 -2.83 -23.64
C MET A 425 8.75 -3.61 -22.93
N ASP A 426 9.89 -2.96 -22.67
CA ASP A 426 10.99 -3.57 -21.90
C ASP A 426 10.56 -3.91 -20.46
N LYS A 427 9.81 -3.03 -19.81
CA LYS A 427 9.23 -3.29 -18.48
C LYS A 427 8.19 -4.41 -18.52
N MET A 428 7.28 -4.39 -19.49
CA MET A 428 6.21 -5.38 -19.66
C MET A 428 6.80 -6.77 -19.90
N LYS A 429 7.81 -6.88 -20.75
CA LYS A 429 8.54 -8.14 -21.01
C LYS A 429 9.11 -8.77 -19.74
N GLN A 430 9.48 -7.98 -18.74
CA GLN A 430 10.02 -8.48 -17.47
C GLN A 430 8.93 -8.79 -16.44
N ARG A 431 7.97 -7.89 -16.28
CA ARG A 431 6.99 -7.90 -15.18
C ARG A 431 5.65 -8.54 -15.55
N ASN A 432 5.23 -8.40 -16.81
CA ASN A 432 3.91 -8.77 -17.34
C ASN A 432 4.09 -9.67 -18.58
N LYS A 433 4.76 -10.80 -18.37
CA LYS A 433 5.24 -11.66 -19.46
C LYS A 433 4.10 -12.22 -20.33
N ILE A 434 2.94 -12.50 -19.73
CA ILE A 434 1.76 -13.00 -20.46
C ILE A 434 1.22 -11.89 -21.36
N GLN A 435 1.02 -10.67 -20.84
CA GLN A 435 0.59 -9.51 -21.63
C GLN A 435 1.55 -9.23 -22.80
N TYR A 436 2.86 -9.21 -22.53
CA TYR A 436 3.85 -9.04 -23.59
C TYR A 436 3.80 -10.16 -24.65
N ALA A 437 3.69 -11.42 -24.21
CA ALA A 437 3.52 -12.55 -25.12
C ALA A 437 2.22 -12.45 -25.94
N SER A 438 1.12 -11.98 -25.34
CA SER A 438 -0.15 -11.75 -26.02
C SER A 438 -0.03 -10.70 -27.14
N LEU A 439 0.68 -9.59 -26.91
CA LEU A 439 0.93 -8.58 -27.96
C LEU A 439 1.76 -9.16 -29.11
N VAL A 440 2.78 -9.96 -28.79
CA VAL A 440 3.62 -10.64 -29.82
C VAL A 440 2.79 -11.66 -30.60
N LEU A 441 1.88 -12.39 -29.94
CA LEU A 441 0.97 -13.31 -30.62
C LEU A 441 -0.02 -12.56 -31.52
N LEU A 442 -0.58 -11.44 -31.06
CA LEU A 442 -1.43 -10.58 -31.88
C LEU A 442 -0.70 -10.09 -33.12
N MET A 443 0.56 -9.66 -32.97
CA MET A 443 1.44 -9.27 -34.08
C MET A 443 1.65 -10.41 -35.09
N PHE A 444 1.97 -11.64 -34.63
CA PHE A 444 2.16 -12.78 -35.54
C PHE A 444 0.89 -13.30 -36.21
N ASN A 445 -0.29 -12.79 -35.84
CA ASN A 445 -1.57 -13.13 -36.48
C ASN A 445 -2.14 -11.91 -37.23
N ASP A 446 -1.27 -11.15 -37.91
CA ASP A 446 -1.65 -10.03 -38.78
C ASP A 446 -2.52 -8.97 -38.07
N SER A 447 -2.18 -8.68 -36.81
CA SER A 447 -2.90 -7.73 -35.95
C SER A 447 -4.35 -8.09 -35.67
N LYS A 448 -4.75 -9.35 -35.86
CA LYS A 448 -6.10 -9.85 -35.58
C LYS A 448 -6.05 -11.18 -34.86
N LEU A 449 -6.71 -11.27 -33.71
CA LEU A 449 -6.80 -12.51 -32.96
C LEU A 449 -8.20 -12.67 -32.41
N SER A 450 -8.92 -13.73 -32.82
CA SER A 450 -10.28 -13.98 -32.33
C SER A 450 -10.29 -14.88 -31.09
N GLU A 451 -11.26 -14.68 -30.20
CA GLU A 451 -11.49 -15.55 -29.03
C GLU A 451 -11.75 -16.99 -29.45
N SER A 452 -12.56 -17.18 -30.49
CA SER A 452 -12.82 -18.49 -31.09
C SER A 452 -11.56 -19.19 -31.59
N PHE A 453 -10.56 -18.44 -32.07
CA PHE A 453 -9.29 -18.98 -32.53
C PHE A 453 -8.37 -19.38 -31.37
N LEU A 454 -8.56 -18.76 -30.20
CA LEU A 454 -7.90 -19.13 -28.96
C LEU A 454 -8.62 -20.29 -28.25
N ASP A 455 -9.93 -20.44 -28.40
CA ASP A 455 -10.71 -21.51 -27.77
C ASP A 455 -10.67 -22.86 -28.53
N ASP A 456 -10.28 -22.85 -29.81
CA ASP A 456 -10.34 -24.05 -30.66
C ASP A 456 -9.16 -25.01 -30.40
N ASP A 457 -9.26 -25.75 -29.31
CA ASP A 457 -8.31 -26.81 -28.91
C ASP A 457 -8.42 -28.08 -29.78
N ARG A 458 -9.28 -28.08 -30.83
CA ARG A 458 -9.59 -29.26 -31.64
C ARG A 458 -9.21 -29.13 -33.12
N SER A 459 -8.07 -29.76 -33.44
CA SER A 459 -7.87 -30.52 -34.68
C SER A 459 -8.27 -29.86 -36.02
N SER A 460 -7.68 -28.71 -36.36
CA SER A 460 -7.64 -28.23 -37.75
C SER A 460 -6.19 -27.90 -38.14
N ASN A 461 -5.81 -28.05 -39.41
CA ASN A 461 -4.43 -27.75 -39.87
C ASN A 461 -4.00 -26.28 -39.64
N ARG A 462 -4.93 -25.36 -39.31
CA ARG A 462 -4.60 -23.98 -38.89
C ARG A 462 -4.23 -23.90 -37.41
N SER A 463 -4.78 -24.77 -36.55
CA SER A 463 -4.45 -24.83 -35.13
C SER A 463 -3.01 -25.29 -34.88
N SER A 464 -2.41 -26.10 -35.77
CA SER A 464 -1.00 -26.51 -35.65
C SER A 464 -0.01 -25.36 -35.89
N SER A 465 -0.30 -24.46 -36.85
CA SER A 465 0.53 -23.28 -37.13
C SER A 465 0.48 -22.28 -35.98
N PHE A 466 -0.71 -22.00 -35.46
CA PHE A 466 -0.89 -21.13 -34.30
C PHE A 466 -0.22 -21.71 -33.04
N GLN A 467 -0.42 -23.00 -32.75
CA GLN A 467 0.23 -23.65 -31.61
C GLN A 467 1.76 -23.62 -31.74
N GLY A 468 2.30 -23.76 -32.95
CA GLY A 468 3.72 -23.57 -33.23
C GLY A 468 4.21 -22.15 -32.91
N LYS A 469 3.49 -21.13 -33.38
CA LYS A 469 3.74 -19.71 -33.04
C LYS A 469 3.69 -19.50 -31.53
N LYS A 470 2.63 -19.98 -30.88
CA LYS A 470 2.41 -19.92 -29.43
C LYS A 470 3.60 -20.50 -28.67
N ILE A 471 3.95 -21.76 -28.88
CA ILE A 471 5.05 -22.44 -28.16
C ILE A 471 6.38 -21.67 -28.32
N SER A 472 6.67 -21.20 -29.54
CA SER A 472 7.88 -20.43 -29.82
C SER A 472 7.90 -19.09 -29.08
N VAL A 473 6.80 -18.33 -29.11
CA VAL A 473 6.66 -17.05 -28.41
C VAL A 473 6.76 -17.25 -26.89
N LEU A 474 6.03 -18.21 -26.31
CA LEU A 474 6.05 -18.45 -24.86
C LEU A 474 7.44 -18.80 -24.36
N LYS A 475 8.17 -19.64 -25.12
CA LYS A 475 9.56 -19.97 -24.79
C LYS A 475 10.45 -18.72 -24.75
N ARG A 476 10.33 -17.80 -25.72
CA ARG A 476 11.15 -16.58 -25.78
C ARG A 476 10.72 -15.52 -24.77
N CYS A 477 9.43 -15.42 -24.47
CA CYS A 477 8.89 -14.52 -23.46
C CYS A 477 8.99 -15.08 -22.03
N LYS A 478 9.55 -16.28 -21.84
CA LYS A 478 9.69 -16.96 -20.53
C LYS A 478 8.35 -17.14 -19.81
N VAL A 479 7.32 -17.48 -20.58
CA VAL A 479 5.99 -17.88 -20.11
C VAL A 479 5.91 -19.41 -20.18
N ASP A 480 5.17 -20.01 -19.25
CA ASP A 480 4.96 -21.46 -19.24
C ASP A 480 4.29 -21.91 -20.55
N ARG A 481 4.80 -22.98 -21.16
CA ARG A 481 4.30 -23.51 -22.44
C ARG A 481 2.92 -24.11 -22.31
N GLU A 482 2.55 -24.56 -21.11
CA GLU A 482 1.25 -25.14 -20.79
C GLU A 482 0.21 -24.06 -20.40
N THR A 483 0.54 -22.77 -20.53
CA THR A 483 -0.40 -21.69 -20.23
C THR A 483 -1.65 -21.81 -21.11
N ASP A 484 -2.81 -21.87 -20.47
CA ASP A 484 -4.11 -21.97 -21.13
C ASP A 484 -4.41 -20.77 -22.04
N ASN A 485 -5.14 -21.01 -23.13
CA ASN A 485 -5.45 -20.00 -24.13
C ASN A 485 -6.29 -18.83 -23.57
N PHE A 486 -7.20 -19.10 -22.64
CA PHE A 486 -8.03 -18.07 -22.01
C PHE A 486 -7.20 -17.00 -21.29
N ARG A 487 -6.02 -17.34 -20.76
CA ARG A 487 -5.15 -16.34 -20.10
C ARG A 487 -4.61 -15.30 -21.08
N PHE A 488 -4.54 -15.62 -22.37
CA PHE A 488 -4.16 -14.66 -23.39
C PHE A 488 -5.34 -13.76 -23.77
N ILE A 489 -6.56 -14.30 -23.77
CA ILE A 489 -7.81 -13.54 -23.94
C ILE A 489 -7.94 -12.52 -22.81
N ASP A 490 -7.78 -12.97 -21.56
CA ASP A 490 -7.81 -12.11 -20.37
C ASP A 490 -6.75 -11.01 -20.49
N ALA A 491 -5.51 -11.38 -20.83
CA ALA A 491 -4.43 -10.41 -20.97
C ALA A 491 -4.66 -9.40 -22.10
N LEU A 492 -5.27 -9.79 -23.23
CA LEU A 492 -5.60 -8.87 -24.33
C LEU A 492 -6.77 -7.96 -23.95
N SER A 493 -7.74 -8.46 -23.19
CA SER A 493 -8.87 -7.70 -22.65
C SER A 493 -8.39 -6.66 -21.63
N ASP A 494 -7.50 -7.06 -20.72
CA ASP A 494 -6.85 -6.18 -19.75
C ASP A 494 -6.16 -4.98 -20.44
N MET A 495 -5.52 -5.24 -21.58
CA MET A 495 -4.81 -4.21 -22.34
C MET A 495 -5.71 -3.33 -23.24
N GLU A 496 -7.03 -3.55 -23.26
CA GLU A 496 -7.95 -2.80 -24.12
C GLU A 496 -7.91 -1.30 -23.82
N GLY A 497 -7.95 -0.45 -24.85
CA GLY A 497 -7.88 1.00 -24.70
C GLY A 497 -6.50 1.52 -24.28
N THR A 498 -5.51 0.64 -24.11
CA THR A 498 -4.10 1.00 -23.90
C THR A 498 -3.21 0.50 -25.02
N TYR A 499 -3.28 -0.80 -25.35
CA TYR A 499 -2.48 -1.42 -26.43
C TYR A 499 -3.35 -2.12 -27.48
N THR A 500 -4.52 -2.59 -27.07
CA THR A 500 -5.44 -3.36 -27.91
C THR A 500 -6.80 -2.67 -28.03
N ASN A 501 -7.55 -3.03 -29.05
CA ASN A 501 -8.98 -2.77 -29.19
C ASN A 501 -9.70 -4.12 -29.32
N LYS A 502 -10.93 -4.20 -28.84
CA LYS A 502 -11.81 -5.35 -29.04
C LYS A 502 -13.03 -4.92 -29.84
N PHE A 503 -13.32 -5.64 -30.91
CA PHE A 503 -14.58 -5.52 -31.67
C PHE A 503 -15.19 -6.91 -31.77
N ASP A 504 -16.40 -7.07 -31.24
CA ASP A 504 -17.05 -8.37 -31.06
C ASP A 504 -16.14 -9.37 -30.31
N SER A 505 -15.62 -10.37 -31.02
CA SER A 505 -14.72 -11.39 -30.50
C SER A 505 -13.31 -11.30 -31.08
N GLU A 506 -12.94 -10.20 -31.76
CA GLU A 506 -11.62 -10.00 -32.35
C GLU A 506 -10.83 -8.89 -31.64
N TYR A 507 -9.59 -9.21 -31.28
CA TYR A 507 -8.60 -8.25 -30.77
C TYR A 507 -7.76 -7.70 -31.91
N THR A 508 -7.52 -6.39 -31.86
CA THR A 508 -6.63 -5.65 -32.77
C THR A 508 -5.73 -4.72 -31.97
N PHE A 509 -4.68 -4.18 -32.59
CA PHE A 509 -3.90 -3.11 -31.95
C PHE A 509 -4.68 -1.81 -31.89
N ILE A 510 -4.41 -0.98 -30.87
CA ILE A 510 -5.08 0.32 -30.70
C ILE A 510 -4.73 1.33 -31.80
N HIS A 511 -3.54 1.19 -32.39
CA HIS A 511 -3.02 2.05 -33.46
C HIS A 511 -2.07 1.24 -34.35
N ASP A 512 -2.02 1.53 -35.65
CA ASP A 512 -1.18 0.80 -36.62
C ASP A 512 0.30 0.76 -36.22
N SER A 513 0.80 1.88 -35.66
CA SER A 513 2.19 1.97 -35.17
C SER A 513 2.50 0.99 -34.03
N MET A 514 1.51 0.48 -33.28
CA MET A 514 1.77 -0.50 -32.23
C MET A 514 2.26 -1.83 -32.80
N PHE A 515 1.72 -2.25 -33.94
CA PHE A 515 2.22 -3.43 -34.65
C PHE A 515 3.70 -3.25 -34.98
N GLU A 516 4.08 -2.09 -35.54
CA GLU A 516 5.46 -1.76 -35.89
C GLU A 516 6.38 -1.71 -34.66
N ILE A 517 5.91 -1.14 -33.55
CA ILE A 517 6.67 -1.07 -32.29
C ILE A 517 6.93 -2.47 -31.73
N VAL A 518 5.91 -3.32 -31.65
CA VAL A 518 6.03 -4.69 -31.16
C VAL A 518 6.93 -5.51 -32.08
N ALA A 519 6.79 -5.35 -33.40
CA ALA A 519 7.61 -6.01 -34.41
C ALA A 519 9.08 -5.60 -34.32
N CYS A 520 9.35 -4.30 -34.19
CA CYS A 520 10.71 -3.79 -34.01
C CYS A 520 11.32 -4.30 -32.70
N HIS A 521 10.58 -4.22 -31.58
CA HIS A 521 11.07 -4.59 -30.27
C HIS A 521 11.34 -6.09 -30.12
N PHE A 522 10.42 -6.94 -30.60
CA PHE A 522 10.58 -8.40 -30.57
C PHE A 522 11.57 -8.88 -31.64
N GLY A 523 11.48 -8.33 -32.85
CA GLY A 523 12.28 -8.72 -34.00
C GLY A 523 13.77 -8.45 -33.85
N ARG A 524 14.15 -7.34 -33.20
CA ARG A 524 15.56 -7.06 -32.84
C ARG A 524 16.22 -8.16 -32.01
N GLN A 525 15.42 -8.93 -31.29
CA GLN A 525 15.92 -9.94 -30.35
C GLN A 525 15.79 -11.35 -30.90
N PHE A 526 14.79 -11.58 -31.75
CA PHE A 526 14.44 -12.89 -32.29
C PHE A 526 14.13 -12.80 -33.81
N PRO A 527 15.08 -12.33 -34.64
CA PRO A 527 14.86 -12.16 -36.08
C PRO A 527 14.49 -13.48 -36.76
N GLU A 528 14.96 -14.62 -36.24
CA GLU A 528 14.64 -15.95 -36.76
C GLU A 528 13.13 -16.26 -36.72
N LEU A 529 12.43 -15.78 -35.69
CA LEU A 529 10.99 -15.99 -35.56
C LEU A 529 10.19 -15.02 -36.44
N MET A 530 10.72 -13.83 -36.69
CA MET A 530 10.13 -12.88 -37.64
C MET A 530 10.11 -13.49 -39.04
N ILE A 531 11.26 -14.00 -39.50
CA ILE A 531 11.41 -14.70 -40.79
C ILE A 531 10.47 -15.90 -40.90
N GLN A 532 10.32 -16.66 -39.82
CA GLN A 532 9.52 -17.88 -39.83
C GLN A 532 8.01 -17.63 -39.90
N TYR A 533 7.51 -16.59 -39.22
CA TYR A 533 6.08 -16.47 -38.94
C TYR A 533 5.38 -15.24 -39.52
N MET A 534 6.13 -14.21 -39.94
CA MET A 534 5.52 -13.02 -40.56
C MET A 534 5.03 -13.29 -41.98
N SER A 535 3.98 -12.57 -42.38
CA SER A 535 3.43 -12.62 -43.74
C SER A 535 4.39 -12.00 -44.75
N SER A 536 4.29 -12.41 -46.02
CA SER A 536 5.05 -11.80 -47.12
C SER A 536 4.81 -10.29 -47.24
N ASP A 537 3.59 -9.87 -46.92
CA ASP A 537 3.18 -8.47 -46.93
C ASP A 537 3.92 -7.65 -45.87
N TYR A 538 4.27 -8.26 -44.73
CA TYR A 538 5.11 -7.61 -43.74
C TYR A 538 6.52 -7.32 -44.30
N PHE A 539 7.16 -8.31 -44.93
CA PHE A 539 8.49 -8.14 -45.52
C PHE A 539 8.50 -7.08 -46.62
N ALA A 540 7.47 -7.06 -47.47
CA ALA A 540 7.36 -6.09 -48.56
C ALA A 540 7.20 -4.65 -48.06
N ASN A 541 6.55 -4.45 -46.91
CA ASN A 541 6.17 -3.11 -46.43
C ASN A 541 7.06 -2.55 -45.33
N TYR A 542 7.75 -3.41 -44.55
CA TYR A 542 8.41 -3.00 -43.29
C TYR A 542 9.89 -3.38 -43.18
N ILE A 543 10.43 -4.16 -44.14
CA ILE A 543 11.84 -4.56 -44.15
C ILE A 543 12.51 -3.99 -45.39
N LYS A 544 13.56 -3.18 -45.18
CA LYS A 544 14.48 -2.77 -46.24
C LYS A 544 15.77 -3.57 -46.07
N VAL A 545 16.21 -4.21 -47.14
CA VAL A 545 17.53 -4.83 -47.20
C VAL A 545 18.56 -3.72 -47.41
N ASP A 546 19.49 -3.53 -46.48
CA ASP A 546 20.61 -2.61 -46.71
C ASP A 546 21.43 -3.14 -47.90
N GLY A 547 21.34 -2.43 -49.03
CA GLY A 547 22.19 -2.69 -50.17
C GLY A 547 23.61 -2.27 -49.81
N ASN A 548 24.52 -3.26 -49.74
CA ASN A 548 25.94 -3.06 -49.49
C ASN A 548 26.49 -1.79 -50.15
N GLU A 549 27.14 -0.95 -49.32
CA GLU A 549 28.15 0.01 -49.72
C GLU A 549 29.13 -0.67 -50.70
N SER A 550 29.04 -0.30 -51.97
CA SER A 550 30.13 -0.47 -52.91
C SER A 550 30.47 0.90 -53.48
N GLU A 551 31.70 1.30 -53.20
CA GLU A 551 32.39 2.49 -53.66
C GLU A 551 31.99 2.88 -55.09
N ASN A 552 31.58 4.15 -55.30
CA ASN A 552 32.22 5.07 -56.25
C ASN A 552 31.50 6.44 -56.33
N ARG A 553 32.27 7.48 -55.95
CA ARG A 553 32.41 8.81 -56.58
C ARG A 553 31.26 9.84 -56.51
N ILE A 554 31.52 10.87 -55.70
CA ILE A 554 31.51 12.31 -56.01
C ILE A 554 30.39 12.82 -56.95
N SER A 555 29.45 13.60 -56.39
CA SER A 555 29.23 15.00 -56.79
C SER A 555 28.30 15.70 -55.81
N GLU A 556 28.73 16.88 -55.37
CA GLU A 556 27.98 17.90 -54.64
C GLU A 556 26.63 18.20 -55.32
N ASN A 557 25.57 18.34 -54.53
CA ASN A 557 24.66 19.47 -54.55
C ASN A 557 23.68 19.37 -53.39
N GLU A 558 23.69 20.42 -52.56
CA GLU A 558 22.66 20.72 -51.57
C GLU A 558 21.33 20.98 -52.27
N GLU A 559 20.25 20.33 -51.81
CA GLU A 559 18.93 20.97 -51.72
C GLU A 559 17.97 20.10 -50.88
N SER A 560 17.42 20.75 -49.85
CA SER A 560 16.17 20.47 -49.12
C SER A 560 15.50 19.10 -49.33
N THR A 561 15.55 18.27 -48.29
CA THR A 561 14.55 17.22 -48.05
C THR A 561 13.86 17.46 -46.72
N GLU A 562 12.57 17.79 -46.81
CA GLU A 562 11.61 17.65 -45.73
C GLU A 562 11.74 16.25 -45.10
N PRO A 563 11.61 16.09 -43.77
CA PRO A 563 11.63 14.76 -43.19
C PRO A 563 10.33 14.05 -43.59
N THR A 564 10.43 13.25 -44.64
CA THR A 564 9.40 12.29 -45.02
C THR A 564 9.13 11.37 -43.84
N ASN A 565 7.85 11.07 -43.66
CA ASN A 565 7.26 10.17 -42.68
C ASN A 565 7.83 8.74 -42.86
N ASP A 566 9.07 8.52 -42.43
CA ASP A 566 9.77 7.25 -42.57
C ASP A 566 9.10 6.23 -41.67
N LYS A 567 8.34 5.32 -42.31
CA LYS A 567 7.84 4.08 -41.73
C LYS A 567 8.97 3.41 -40.94
N PHE A 568 8.67 3.02 -39.71
CA PHE A 568 9.66 2.48 -38.78
C PHE A 568 10.19 1.15 -39.31
N THR A 569 11.32 1.23 -40.01
CA THR A 569 11.89 0.10 -40.75
C THR A 569 12.56 -0.86 -39.77
N THR A 570 12.20 -2.13 -39.83
CA THR A 570 12.91 -3.18 -39.08
C THR A 570 14.12 -3.62 -39.91
N ILE A 571 15.32 -3.24 -39.48
CA ILE A 571 16.57 -3.74 -40.06
C ILE A 571 16.81 -5.14 -39.47
N ILE A 572 16.86 -6.16 -40.33
CA ILE A 572 17.17 -7.54 -39.98
C ILE A 572 18.64 -7.83 -40.28
#